data_AF-A0A087TZJ4-F1
#
_entry.id   AF-A0A087TZJ4-F1
#
_cell.length_a   1.000
_cell.length_b   1.000
_cell.length_c   1.000
_cell.angle_alpha   90.00
_cell.angle_beta   90.00
_cell.angle_gamma   90.00
#
_symmetry.space_group_name_H-M   'P 1'
#
loop_
_entity.id
_entity.type
_entity.pdbx_description
1 polymer ?
#
loop_
_entity_poly.entity_id
_entity_poly.type
_entity_poly.pdbx_seq_one_letter_code
_entity_poly.pdbx_strand_id
1 'polypeptide(L)'
;MGIFDTSWVSMKSFLSKRGVKEEILAFDARNISPEIRESVEKLLKKNAESFDSKNAKRASAAAAPLASWVKANVIYSRVLEKIKPLEKEQ
;
A
#
# COMPACT_ATOMS: atom_id res chain seq x y z
N MET A 1 5.54 -1.38 -6.30
CA MET A 1 5.67 -2.59 -7.15
C MET A 1 5.76 -2.26 -8.64
N GLY A 2 5.91 -0.99 -9.04
CA GLY A 2 6.20 -0.59 -10.42
C GLY A 2 5.05 -0.67 -11.43
N ILE A 3 3.89 -1.22 -11.05
CA ILE A 3 2.71 -1.33 -11.91
C ILE A 3 1.71 -0.24 -11.53
N PHE A 4 1.42 0.63 -12.49
CA PHE A 4 0.45 1.74 -12.34
C PHE A 4 -0.86 1.48 -13.09
N ASP A 5 -0.93 0.43 -13.92
CA ASP A 5 -2.16 0.03 -14.58
C ASP A 5 -3.12 -0.60 -13.55
N THR A 6 -4.26 0.08 -13.34
CA THR A 6 -5.35 -0.30 -12.44
C THR A 6 -6.48 -1.03 -13.16
N SER A 7 -6.26 -1.49 -14.40
CA SER A 7 -7.17 -2.38 -15.10
C SER A 7 -7.30 -3.72 -14.36
N TRP A 8 -8.48 -4.33 -14.42
CA TRP A 8 -8.71 -5.65 -13.81
C TRP A 8 -7.75 -6.72 -14.37
N VAL A 9 -7.43 -6.64 -15.67
CA VAL A 9 -6.50 -7.56 -16.34
C VAL A 9 -5.09 -7.45 -15.74
N SER A 10 -4.59 -6.22 -15.55
CA SER A 10 -3.31 -5.96 -14.89
C SER A 10 -3.30 -6.47 -13.45
N MET A 11 -4.34 -6.15 -12.66
CA MET A 11 -4.45 -6.60 -11.26
C MET A 11 -4.45 -8.12 -11.15
N LYS A 12 -5.23 -8.81 -11.99
CA LYS A 12 -5.26 -10.27 -12.03
C LYS A 12 -3.90 -10.86 -12.41
N SER A 13 -3.23 -10.29 -13.41
CA SER A 13 -1.90 -10.72 -13.83
C SER A 13 -0.89 -10.56 -12.70
N PHE A 14 -0.87 -9.42 -12.03
CA PHE A 14 0.01 -9.15 -10.89
C PHE A 14 -0.17 -10.16 -9.76
N LEU A 15 -1.41 -10.40 -9.32
CA LEU A 15 -1.72 -11.34 -8.25
C LEU A 15 -1.45 -12.82 -8.63
N SER A 16 -1.34 -13.12 -9.93
CA SER A 16 -1.07 -14.48 -10.42
C SER A 16 0.44 -14.79 -10.48
N LYS A 17 1.31 -13.80 -10.27
CA LYS A 17 2.77 -14.01 -10.30
C LYS A 17 3.20 -14.93 -9.16
N ARG A 18 4.01 -15.95 -9.48
CA ARG A 18 4.75 -16.70 -8.46
C ARG A 18 5.67 -15.73 -7.72
N GLY A 19 5.61 -15.68 -6.40
CA GLY A 19 6.41 -14.74 -5.61
C GLY A 19 5.68 -13.48 -5.14
N VAL A 20 4.43 -13.25 -5.55
CA VAL A 20 3.70 -11.99 -5.21
C VAL A 20 3.57 -11.80 -3.70
N LYS A 21 3.43 -12.90 -2.93
CA LYS A 21 3.36 -12.86 -1.48
C LYS A 21 4.68 -12.37 -0.90
N GLU A 22 5.79 -12.91 -1.38
CA GLU A 22 7.15 -12.54 -0.97
C GLU A 22 7.44 -11.08 -1.35
N GLU A 23 6.99 -10.63 -2.53
CA GLU A 23 7.10 -9.24 -2.96
C GLU A 23 6.31 -8.27 -2.06
N ILE A 24 5.11 -8.65 -1.62
CA ILE A 24 4.31 -7.87 -0.66
C ILE A 24 5.01 -7.81 0.71
N LEU A 25 5.59 -8.93 1.17
CA LEU A 25 6.28 -9.01 2.45
C LEU A 25 7.60 -8.23 2.46
N ALA A 26 8.33 -8.23 1.34
CA ALA A 26 9.61 -7.53 1.18
C ALA A 26 9.45 -6.06 0.75
N PHE A 27 8.22 -5.54 0.69
CA PHE A 27 7.97 -4.17 0.26
C PHE A 27 8.60 -3.15 1.21
N ASP A 28 9.49 -2.30 0.67
CA ASP A 28 10.10 -1.20 1.41
C ASP A 28 9.32 0.12 1.19
N ALA A 29 8.76 0.65 2.28
CA ALA A 29 8.03 1.91 2.28
C ALA A 29 8.90 3.14 1.97
N ARG A 30 10.24 3.04 2.05
CA ARG A 30 11.16 4.11 1.61
C ARG A 30 11.11 4.36 0.12
N ASN A 31 10.66 3.38 -0.67
CA ASN A 31 10.50 3.50 -2.12
C ASN A 31 9.21 4.23 -2.53
N ILE A 32 8.37 4.62 -1.57
CA ILE A 32 7.16 5.40 -1.85
C ILE A 32 7.55 6.86 -2.05
N SER A 33 7.34 7.40 -3.26
CA SER A 33 7.50 8.82 -3.52
C SER A 33 6.33 9.64 -2.92
N PRO A 34 6.54 10.93 -2.60
CA PRO A 34 5.47 11.80 -2.10
C PRO A 34 4.23 11.82 -3.00
N GLU A 35 4.43 11.83 -4.32
CA GLU A 35 3.34 11.88 -5.32
C GLU A 35 2.51 10.59 -5.30
N ILE A 36 3.17 9.42 -5.21
CA ILE A 36 2.49 8.13 -5.09
C ILE A 36 1.70 8.08 -3.79
N ARG A 37 2.31 8.52 -2.68
CA ARG A 37 1.66 8.54 -1.38
C ARG A 37 0.41 9.40 -1.38
N GLU A 38 0.48 10.62 -1.91
CA GLU A 38 -0.67 11.53 -2.00
C GLU A 38 -1.80 10.95 -2.86
N SER A 39 -1.46 10.30 -3.98
CA SER A 39 -2.44 9.63 -4.83
C SER A 39 -3.18 8.51 -4.08
N VAL A 40 -2.43 7.67 -3.36
CA VAL A 40 -3.01 6.59 -2.53
C VAL A 40 -3.83 7.16 -1.38
N GLU A 41 -3.39 8.24 -0.73
CA GLU A 41 -4.17 8.90 0.33
C GLU A 41 -5.52 9.43 -0.16
N LYS A 42 -5.56 10.01 -1.37
CA LYS A 42 -6.82 10.43 -2.00
C LYS A 42 -7.74 9.24 -2.22
N LEU A 43 -7.22 8.10 -2.66
CA LEU A 43 -7.99 6.87 -2.85
C LEU A 43 -8.48 6.29 -1.51
N LEU A 44 -7.65 6.29 -0.47
CA LEU A 44 -8.00 5.86 0.87
C LEU A 44 -9.12 6.72 1.47
N LYS A 45 -9.08 8.05 1.24
CA LYS A 45 -10.14 8.96 1.67
C LYS A 45 -11.43 8.75 0.88
N LYS A 46 -11.34 8.67 -0.45
CA LYS A 46 -12.51 8.46 -1.33
C LYS A 46 -13.25 7.15 -1.03
N ASN A 47 -12.51 6.10 -0.71
CA ASN A 47 -13.03 4.76 -0.50
C ASN A 47 -12.89 4.30 0.96
N ALA A 48 -12.95 5.22 1.94
CA ALA A 48 -12.62 4.95 3.33
C ALA A 48 -13.36 3.75 3.92
N GLU A 49 -14.63 3.58 3.58
CA GLU A 49 -15.47 2.45 4.01
C GLU A 49 -14.94 1.10 3.54
N SER A 50 -14.35 1.02 2.34
CA SER A 50 -13.78 -0.22 1.79
C SER A 50 -12.51 -0.65 2.51
N PHE A 51 -11.84 0.28 3.19
CA PHE A 51 -10.65 -0.01 4.00
C PHE A 51 -10.96 -0.15 5.49
N ASP A 52 -12.23 -0.08 5.90
CA ASP A 52 -12.62 -0.49 7.23
C ASP A 52 -12.46 -2.01 7.38
N SER A 53 -11.94 -2.46 8.53
CA SER A 53 -11.58 -3.87 8.73
C SER A 53 -12.81 -4.78 8.64
N LYS A 54 -13.96 -4.36 9.17
CA LYS A 54 -15.21 -5.14 9.14
C LYS A 54 -15.72 -5.25 7.71
N ASN A 55 -15.75 -4.14 6.98
CA ASN A 55 -16.21 -4.11 5.59
C ASN A 55 -15.29 -4.91 4.65
N ALA A 56 -13.98 -4.73 4.77
CA ALA A 56 -12.99 -5.47 3.99
C ALA A 56 -13.07 -6.97 4.27
N LYS A 57 -13.18 -7.38 5.54
CA LYS A 57 -13.31 -8.79 5.93
C LYS A 57 -14.59 -9.41 5.38
N ARG A 58 -15.69 -8.65 5.35
CA ARG A 58 -16.96 -9.08 4.76
C ARG A 58 -16.82 -9.36 3.26
N ALA A 59 -16.02 -8.58 2.54
CA ALA A 59 -15.75 -8.82 1.12
C ALA A 59 -14.80 -10.00 0.90
N SER A 60 -13.74 -10.12 1.70
CA SER A 60 -12.79 -11.25 1.65
C SER A 60 -11.94 -11.34 2.92
N ALA A 61 -11.70 -12.56 3.41
CA ALA A 61 -10.80 -12.81 4.53
C ALA A 61 -9.37 -12.32 4.27
N ALA A 62 -8.91 -12.35 3.01
CA ALA A 62 -7.60 -11.86 2.61
C ALA A 62 -7.55 -10.32 2.46
N ALA A 63 -8.70 -9.66 2.26
CA ALA A 63 -8.75 -8.22 2.03
C ALA A 63 -8.51 -7.39 3.30
N ALA A 64 -8.99 -7.85 4.46
CA ALA A 64 -8.82 -7.13 5.73
C ALA A 64 -7.35 -6.89 6.14
N PRO A 65 -6.46 -7.89 6.14
CA PRO A 65 -5.05 -7.66 6.44
C PRO A 65 -4.36 -6.78 5.38
N LEU A 66 -4.72 -6.92 4.10
CA LEU A 66 -4.17 -6.07 3.04
C LEU A 66 -4.62 -4.61 3.16
N ALA A 67 -5.88 -4.35 3.52
CA ALA A 67 -6.37 -3.00 3.77
C ALA A 67 -5.62 -2.31 4.93
N SER A 68 -5.36 -3.08 6.00
CA SER A 68 -4.56 -2.62 7.14
C SER A 68 -3.11 -2.35 6.74
N TRP A 69 -2.53 -3.24 5.94
CA TRP A 69 -1.17 -3.11 5.40
C TRP A 69 -0.99 -1.84 4.55
N VAL A 70 -1.94 -1.50 3.67
CA VAL A 70 -1.86 -0.26 2.87
C VAL A 70 -1.88 0.97 3.77
N LYS A 71 -2.80 1.02 4.75
CA LYS A 71 -2.88 2.14 5.70
C LYS A 71 -1.57 2.32 6.48
N ALA A 72 -1.00 1.21 6.97
CA ALA A 72 0.25 1.23 7.72
C ALA A 72 1.42 1.75 6.87
N ASN A 73 1.56 1.29 5.61
CA ASN A 73 2.63 1.75 4.72
C ASN A 73 2.53 3.25 4.40
N VAL A 74 1.31 3.76 4.18
CA VAL A 74 1.10 5.18 3.93
C VAL A 74 1.50 6.03 5.15
N ILE A 75 1.06 5.65 6.35
CA ILE A 75 1.46 6.35 7.59
C ILE A 75 2.97 6.27 7.79
N TYR A 76 3.54 5.08 7.63
CA TYR A 76 4.97 4.85 7.83
C TYR A 76 5.83 5.67 6.86
N SER A 77 5.45 5.75 5.58
CA SER A 77 6.15 6.58 4.59
C SER A 77 6.19 8.07 4.95
N ARG A 78 5.19 8.61 5.66
CA ARG A 78 5.25 9.99 6.21
C ARG A 78 6.28 10.14 7.30
N VAL A 79 6.38 9.14 8.18
CA VAL A 79 7.38 9.15 9.25
C VAL A 79 8.77 9.05 8.64
N LEU A 80 8.98 8.14 7.68
CA LEU A 80 10.23 7.96 6.97
C LEU A 80 10.74 9.25 6.31
N GLU A 81 9.86 10.01 5.67
CA GLU A 81 10.23 11.31 5.08
C GLU A 81 10.72 12.32 6.13
N LYS A 82 10.05 12.38 7.29
CA LYS A 82 10.42 13.28 8.39
C LYS A 82 11.72 12.90 9.07
N ILE A 83 12.02 11.61 9.19
CA ILE A 83 13.26 11.13 9.83
C ILE A 83 14.46 11.14 8.88
N LYS A 84 14.25 11.10 7.56
CA LYS A 84 15.31 11.10 6.55
C LYS A 84 16.39 12.19 6.74
N PRO A 85 16.09 13.45 7.09
CA PRO A 85 17.13 14.43 7.42
C PRO A 85 17.93 14.04 8.67
N LEU A 86 17.29 13.51 9.71
CA LEU A 86 17.94 13.10 10.95
C LEU A 86 18.88 11.90 10.74
N GLU A 87 18.51 10.96 9.87
CA GLU A 87 19.36 9.81 9.50
C GLU A 87 20.62 10.22 8.71
N LYS A 88 20.62 11.39 8.04
CA LYS A 88 21.78 11.90 7.28
C LYS A 88 22.79 12.65 8.14
N GLU A 89 22.40 13.05 9.34
CA GLU A 89 23.23 13.79 10.29
C GLU A 89 23.98 12.88 11.28
N GLN A 90 23.70 11.57 11.27
CA GLN A 90 24.42 10.54 12.04
C GLN A 90 25.52 9.86 11.20
#